data_AF-A0A1V1UL42-F1
#
_entry.id   AF-A0A1V1UL42-F1
#
_cell.length_a   1.000
_cell.length_b   1.000
_cell.length_c   1.000
_cell.angle_alpha   90.00
_cell.angle_beta   90.00
_cell.angle_gamma   90.00
#
_symmetry.space_group_name_H-M   'P 1'
#
loop_
_entity.id
_entity.type
_entity.pdbx_description
1 polymer ?
#
loop_
_entity_poly.entity_id
_entity_poly.type
_entity_poly.pdbx_seq_one_letter_code
_entity_poly.pdbx_strand_id
1 'polypeptide(L)' 'MSAPETNVEKQKKQHKPALVGIRGAVVFALVLLLGLIGWVASQGQAPVEADVKIDGRTGEEEVVE' A
#
# COMPACT_ATOMS: atom_id res chain seq x y z
N MET A 1 21.62 -44.12 11.09
CA MET A 1 21.59 -42.70 11.47
C MET A 1 20.24 -42.44 12.14
N SER A 2 20.21 -42.13 13.42
CA SER A 2 18.97 -41.70 14.11
C SER A 2 18.63 -40.27 13.71
N ALA A 3 17.33 -39.96 13.61
CA ALA A 3 16.88 -38.61 13.28
C ALA A 3 17.27 -37.61 14.38
N PRO A 4 17.64 -36.36 14.04
CA PRO A 4 17.92 -35.34 15.04
C PRO A 4 16.66 -34.99 15.85
N GLU A 5 16.75 -35.11 17.17
CA GLU A 5 15.72 -34.65 18.11
C GLU A 5 15.67 -33.12 18.12
N THR A 6 14.68 -32.56 17.43
CA THR A 6 14.53 -31.11 17.29
C THR A 6 13.64 -30.56 18.41
N ASN A 7 14.21 -29.73 19.29
CA ASN A 7 13.44 -29.10 20.37
C ASN A 7 12.69 -27.84 19.87
N VAL A 8 11.43 -28.02 19.48
CA VAL A 8 10.55 -26.97 18.95
C VAL A 8 10.24 -25.86 19.96
N GLU A 9 10.15 -26.15 21.26
CA GLU A 9 9.86 -25.14 22.29
C GLU A 9 11.01 -24.14 22.45
N LYS A 10 12.26 -24.63 22.41
CA LYS A 10 13.45 -23.77 22.43
C LYS A 10 13.50 -22.85 21.22
N GLN A 11 13.23 -23.38 20.02
CA GLN A 11 13.24 -22.60 18.79
C GLN A 11 12.14 -21.54 18.79
N LYS A 12 10.92 -21.89 19.20
CA LYS A 12 9.80 -20.94 19.32
C LYS A 12 10.17 -19.75 20.20
N LYS A 13 10.82 -19.99 21.35
CA LYS A 13 11.26 -18.91 22.25
C LYS A 13 12.31 -18.01 21.59
N GLN A 14 13.22 -18.58 20.82
CA GLN A 14 14.29 -17.83 20.13
C GLN A 14 13.78 -17.06 18.90
N HIS A 15 12.73 -17.53 18.23
CA HIS A 15 12.12 -16.83 17.09
C HIS A 15 11.10 -15.76 17.48
N LYS A 16 10.57 -15.79 18.70
CA LYS A 16 9.61 -14.79 19.20
C LYS A 16 10.05 -13.33 18.98
N PRO A 17 11.30 -12.92 19.29
CA PRO A 17 11.76 -11.55 19.04
C PRO A 17 11.71 -11.16 17.56
N ALA A 18 12.12 -12.06 16.65
CA ALA A 18 12.07 -11.81 15.21
C ALA A 18 10.63 -11.64 14.72
N LEU A 19 9.71 -12.51 15.17
CA LEU A 19 8.29 -12.41 14.82
C LEU A 19 7.67 -11.11 15.34
N VAL A 20 8.04 -10.66 16.54
CA VAL A 20 7.59 -9.37 17.09
C VAL A 20 8.17 -8.20 16.28
N GLY A 21 9.45 -8.27 15.89
CA GLY A 21 10.09 -7.26 15.05
C GLY A 21 9.42 -7.12 13.68
N ILE A 22 9.13 -8.26 13.01
CA ILE A 22 8.40 -8.28 11.74
C ILE A 22 7.01 -7.66 11.91
N ARG A 23 6.26 -8.07 12.95
CA ARG A 23 4.94 -7.49 13.23
C ARG A 23 5.01 -5.98 13.46
N GLY A 24 6.01 -5.51 14.19
CA GLY A 24 6.26 -4.08 14.41
C GLY A 24 6.55 -3.34 13.10
N ALA A 25 7.42 -3.88 12.25
CA ALA A 25 7.75 -3.30 10.96
C ALA A 25 6.53 -3.20 10.03
N VAL A 26 5.69 -4.25 9.98
CA VAL A 26 4.44 -4.25 9.20
C VAL A 26 3.48 -3.16 9.70
N VAL A 27 3.27 -3.06 11.02
CA VAL A 27 2.41 -2.03 11.60
C VAL A 27 2.94 -0.63 11.29
N PHE A 28 4.25 -0.42 11.44
CA PHE A 28 4.89 0.86 11.13
C PHE A 28 4.72 1.25 9.66
N ALA A 29 4.95 0.30 8.74
CA ALA A 29 4.75 0.53 7.31
C ALA A 29 3.30 0.88 6.97
N LEU A 30 2.32 0.21 7.59
CA LEU A 30 0.90 0.54 7.40
C LEU A 30 0.56 1.95 7.87
N VAL A 31 1.10 2.38 9.02
CA VAL A 31 0.91 3.75 9.53
C VAL A 31 1.48 4.77 8.55
N LEU A 32 2.69 4.56 8.06
CA LEU A 32 3.30 5.46 7.07
C LEU A 32 2.52 5.49 5.76
N LEU A 33 2.06 4.34 5.27
CA LEU A 33 1.28 4.26 4.04
C LEU A 33 -0.05 5.01 4.16
N LEU A 34 -0.77 4.83 5.27
CA LEU A 34 -2.02 5.57 5.54
C LEU A 34 -1.77 7.08 5.64
N GLY A 35 -0.68 7.49 6.30
CA GLY A 35 -0.26 8.89 6.35
C GLY A 35 0.04 9.47 4.96
N LEU A 36 0.76 8.71 4.12
CA LEU A 36 1.07 9.10 2.74
C LEU A 36 -0.20 9.25 1.91
N ILE A 37 -1.12 8.27 1.98
CA ILE A 37 -2.40 8.33 1.27
C ILE A 37 -3.18 9.58 1.69
N GLY A 38 -3.29 9.84 2.99
CA GLY A 38 -3.97 11.04 3.49
C GLY A 38 -3.31 12.33 3.02
N TRP A 39 -1.98 12.39 3.01
CA TRP A 39 -1.22 13.56 2.54
C TRP A 39 -1.39 13.80 1.04
N VAL A 40 -1.30 12.75 0.21
CA VAL A 40 -1.54 12.83 -1.24
C VAL A 40 -2.98 13.25 -1.51
N ALA A 41 -3.96 12.66 -0.83
CA ALA A 41 -5.36 13.03 -0.98
C ALA A 41 -5.61 14.50 -0.63
N SER A 42 -4.95 15.03 0.40
CA SER A 42 -5.08 16.44 0.80
C SER A 42 -4.50 17.45 -0.20
N GLN A 43 -3.60 16.99 -1.07
CA GLN A 43 -2.99 17.80 -2.14
C GLN A 43 -3.61 17.55 -3.52
N GLY A 44 -4.62 16.69 -3.61
CA GLY A 44 -5.28 16.43 -4.89
C GLY A 44 -5.97 17.70 -5.40
N GLN A 45 -5.69 18.08 -6.65
CA GLN A 45 -6.52 19.05 -7.35
C GLN A 45 -7.86 18.41 -7.71
N ALA A 46 -8.93 19.20 -7.66
CA ALA A 46 -10.21 18.79 -8.23
C ALA A 46 -10.07 18.50 -9.73
N PRO A 47 -10.84 17.54 -10.28
CA PRO A 47 -10.92 17.39 -11.73
C PRO A 47 -11.34 18.71 -12.35
N VAL A 48 -10.60 19.15 -13.36
CA VAL A 48 -10.98 20.33 -14.15
C VAL A 48 -11.73 19.81 -15.36
N GLU A 49 -12.96 20.29 -15.57
CA GLU A 49 -13.62 20.07 -16.84
C GLU A 49 -12.90 20.89 -17.91
N ALA A 50 -12.54 20.22 -19.01
CA ALA A 50 -11.96 20.91 -20.15
C ALA A 50 -13.06 21.68 -20.88
N ASP A 51 -12.75 22.91 -21.29
CA ASP A 51 -13.63 23.76 -22.11
C ASP A 51 -13.97 23.09 -23.45
N VAL A 52 -13.11 22.17 -23.90
CA VAL A 52 -13.28 21.38 -25.13
C VAL A 52 -13.05 19.91 -24.83
N LYS A 53 -14.01 19.06 -25.21
CA LYS A 53 -13.92 17.59 -25.17
C LYS A 53 -13.86 17.07 -26.61
N ILE A 54 -13.05 16.04 -26.87
CA ILE A 54 -12.97 15.41 -28.21
C ILE A 54 -13.80 14.12 -28.21
N ASP A 55 -14.74 13.97 -29.15
CA ASP A 55 -15.48 12.71 -29.34
C ASP A 55 -14.51 11.63 -29.84
N GLY A 56 -14.34 10.57 -29.06
CA GLY A 56 -13.44 9.45 -29.38
C GLY A 56 -13.87 8.62 -30.60
N ARG A 57 -15.06 8.84 -31.17
CA ARG A 57 -15.57 8.12 -32.35
C ARG A 57 -15.39 8.91 -33.65
N THR A 58 -15.53 10.24 -33.60
CA THR A 58 -15.53 11.11 -34.79
C THR A 58 -14.33 12.05 -34.84
N GLY A 59 -13.72 12.36 -33.70
CA GLY A 59 -12.65 13.35 -33.58
C GLY A 59 -13.14 14.79 -33.57
N GLU A 60 -14.44 15.03 -33.47
CA GLU A 60 -14.99 16.39 -33.33
C GLU A 60 -14.69 16.98 -31.94
N GLU A 61 -14.41 18.27 -31.94
CA GLU A 61 -14.28 19.10 -30.75
C GLU A 61 -15.68 19.58 -30.30
N GLU A 62 -16.11 19.12 -29.12
CA GLU A 62 -17.33 19.59 -28.44
C GLU A 62 -16.95 20.63 -27.40
N VAL A 63 -17.44 21.85 -27.56
CA VAL A 63 -17.34 22.90 -26.53
C VAL A 63 -18.31 22.55 -25.42
N VAL A 64 -17.79 22.43 -24.20
CA VAL A 64 -18.58 22.13 -23.01
C VAL A 64 -19.08 23.47 -22.44
N GLU A 65 -20.38 23.74 -22.52
CA GLU A 65 -21.03 24.88 -21.85
C GLU A 65 -21.27 24.63 -20.36
#